data_AF-A0A8J6Z1I9-F1
#
_entry.id   AF-A0A8J6Z1I9-F1
#
_cell.length_a   1.000
_cell.length_b   1.000
_cell.length_c   1.000
_cell.angle_alpha   90.00
_cell.angle_beta   90.00
_cell.angle_gamma   90.00
#
_symmetry.space_group_name_H-M   'P 1'
#
loop_
_entity.id
_entity.type
_entity.pdbx_description
1 polymer ?
#
loop_
_entity_poly.entity_id
_entity_poly.type
_entity_poly.pdbx_seq_one_letter_code
_entity_poly.pdbx_strand_id
1 'polypeptide(L)'
;RSSNVGAVILGFERLGKEKLFQYYRKFGFGEPTGIDYPHEGVGKLPPPNAPPRDIATTTFGQAITVTAIEQLRAVSAAINGGKLLRPYLVKEILDPKTGKVLTENKPVVERQVISPETSSQVRKVLEGVITSPEGTGRGYAIDGYRIGGKTGTAQKPDANGSYSRDKFIYSFVGFAPVDNPRLIVYAVVDEPDMTAISSSQVVGEIFRSVMKNSLQYLQISPDASLSSPQNPGGKEKAASLLPESQTAPQLLTIPTLVGEMASSAKQKAVELGLKPVVLGKGKKVTGQYPQGNEDVMAGQALYLVTDGEILMPDLTGMSLRDVLALSQLLKVNIKTNGSGYVTSQTLAPGKPIAEGAEIEVSLRPLSVLSPNGQE
;
A
#
# COMPACT_ATOMS: atom_id res chain seq x y z
N ARG A 1 1.35 9.71 0.32
CA ARG A 1 0.08 9.49 -0.42
C ARG A 1 -0.21 8.04 -0.87
N SER A 2 0.72 7.06 -0.79
CA SER A 2 0.42 5.65 -1.11
C SER A 2 -0.14 5.40 -2.52
N SER A 3 0.38 6.08 -3.53
CA SER A 3 -0.12 5.95 -4.91
C SER A 3 0.33 4.62 -5.53
N ASN A 4 -0.61 3.71 -5.80
CA ASN A 4 -0.32 2.48 -6.53
C ASN A 4 0.19 2.79 -7.96
N VAL A 5 -0.27 3.89 -8.58
CA VAL A 5 0.25 4.34 -9.89
C VAL A 5 1.74 4.65 -9.77
N GLY A 6 2.13 5.40 -8.74
CA GLY A 6 3.53 5.70 -8.48
C GLY A 6 4.36 4.43 -8.23
N ALA A 7 3.80 3.47 -7.48
CA ALA A 7 4.44 2.19 -7.22
C ALA A 7 4.67 1.36 -8.50
N VAL A 8 3.69 1.32 -9.41
CA VAL A 8 3.82 0.64 -10.71
C VAL A 8 4.87 1.33 -11.59
N ILE A 9 4.84 2.66 -11.71
CA ILE A 9 5.83 3.39 -12.51
C ILE A 9 7.25 3.15 -11.98
N LEU A 10 7.44 3.22 -10.66
CA LEU A 10 8.77 3.03 -10.06
C LEU A 10 9.23 1.57 -10.10
N GLY A 11 8.38 0.65 -9.68
CA GLY A 11 8.74 -0.76 -9.46
C GLY A 11 8.63 -1.65 -10.70
N PHE A 12 7.59 -1.45 -11.51
CA PHE A 12 7.38 -2.27 -12.70
C PHE A 12 8.03 -1.64 -13.93
N GLU A 13 7.77 -0.36 -14.20
CA GLU A 13 8.20 0.28 -15.44
C GLU A 13 9.67 0.70 -15.40
N ARG A 14 10.11 1.39 -14.33
CA ARG A 14 11.48 1.93 -14.25
C ARG A 14 12.50 0.93 -13.73
N LEU A 15 12.17 0.22 -12.64
CA LEU A 15 13.07 -0.78 -12.08
C LEU A 15 13.13 -2.03 -12.96
N GLY A 16 12.00 -2.41 -13.56
CA GLY A 16 11.88 -3.60 -14.40
C GLY A 16 11.67 -4.88 -13.59
N LYS A 17 11.00 -5.84 -14.21
CA LYS A 17 10.64 -7.14 -13.62
C LYS A 17 11.83 -7.88 -13.01
N GLU A 18 12.94 -7.98 -13.74
CA GLU A 18 14.09 -8.79 -13.34
C GLU A 18 14.70 -8.24 -12.04
N LYS A 19 14.93 -6.92 -11.98
CA LYS A 19 15.47 -6.27 -10.78
C LYS A 19 14.46 -6.26 -9.63
N LEU A 20 13.17 -6.08 -9.92
CA LEU A 20 12.11 -6.14 -8.91
C LEU A 20 12.11 -7.49 -8.18
N PHE A 21 12.14 -8.59 -8.92
CA PHE A 21 12.21 -9.94 -8.36
C PHE A 21 13.54 -10.22 -7.65
N GLN A 22 14.65 -9.72 -8.18
CA GLN A 22 15.94 -9.78 -7.48
C GLN A 22 15.86 -9.09 -6.13
N TYR A 23 15.21 -7.92 -6.04
CA TYR A 23 15.02 -7.24 -4.75
C TYR A 23 14.10 -8.01 -3.82
N TYR A 24 12.99 -8.58 -4.30
CA TYR A 24 12.13 -9.42 -3.45
C TYR A 24 12.93 -10.55 -2.78
N ARG A 25 13.77 -11.25 -3.56
CA ARG A 25 14.66 -12.30 -3.04
C ARG A 25 15.74 -11.74 -2.11
N LYS A 26 16.37 -10.60 -2.44
CA LYS A 26 17.36 -9.97 -1.56
C LYS A 26 16.78 -9.53 -0.22
N PHE A 27 15.52 -9.10 -0.19
CA PHE A 27 14.77 -8.79 1.03
C PHE A 27 14.27 -10.03 1.78
N GLY A 28 14.49 -11.24 1.24
CA GLY A 28 14.16 -12.51 1.88
C GLY A 28 12.72 -12.98 1.70
N PHE A 29 11.97 -12.41 0.75
CA PHE A 29 10.61 -12.88 0.48
C PHE A 29 10.60 -14.22 -0.26
N GLY A 30 9.71 -15.13 0.16
CA GLY A 30 9.58 -16.44 -0.44
C GLY A 30 10.71 -17.40 -0.06
N GLU A 31 11.38 -17.13 1.06
CA GLU A 31 12.44 -17.94 1.67
C GLU A 31 12.19 -17.99 3.20
N PRO A 32 12.48 -19.12 3.87
CA PRO A 32 12.45 -19.16 5.34
C PRO A 32 13.31 -18.05 5.96
N THR A 33 12.83 -17.41 7.01
CA THR A 33 13.60 -16.37 7.71
C THR A 33 14.69 -16.94 8.60
N GLY A 34 14.58 -18.23 8.97
CA GLY A 34 15.48 -18.88 9.91
C GLY A 34 15.22 -18.47 11.35
N ILE A 35 14.00 -18.01 11.64
CA ILE A 35 13.53 -17.80 13.02
C ILE A 35 13.61 -19.11 13.80
N ASP A 36 13.95 -19.01 15.08
CA ASP A 36 14.02 -20.10 16.05
C ASP A 36 12.62 -20.53 16.54
N TYR A 37 11.68 -20.69 15.59
CA TYR A 37 10.32 -21.15 15.83
C TYR A 37 9.98 -22.31 14.89
N PRO A 38 9.38 -23.41 15.40
CA PRO A 38 9.06 -24.56 14.56
C PRO A 38 7.99 -24.24 13.52
N HIS A 39 8.03 -24.93 12.38
CA HIS A 39 7.02 -24.88 11.32
C HIS A 39 6.79 -23.47 10.72
N GLU A 40 7.87 -22.74 10.44
CA GLU A 40 7.81 -21.47 9.74
C GLU A 40 7.10 -21.60 8.37
N GLY A 41 6.08 -20.76 8.15
CA GLY A 41 5.44 -20.60 6.84
C GLY A 41 6.29 -19.73 5.91
N VAL A 42 6.10 -19.90 4.60
CA VAL A 42 6.84 -19.12 3.58
C VAL A 42 5.85 -18.50 2.60
N GLY A 43 6.03 -17.21 2.33
CA GLY A 43 5.27 -16.48 1.33
C GLY A 43 5.47 -17.02 -0.09
N LYS A 44 4.60 -16.62 -1.01
CA LYS A 44 4.69 -17.00 -2.42
C LYS A 44 4.75 -15.75 -3.30
N LEU A 45 5.83 -15.66 -4.07
CA LEU A 45 5.98 -14.73 -5.18
C LEU A 45 5.25 -15.27 -6.42
N PRO A 46 4.73 -14.42 -7.31
CA PRO A 46 4.23 -14.88 -8.60
C PRO A 46 5.31 -15.64 -9.38
N PRO A 47 4.93 -16.64 -10.21
CA PRO A 47 5.88 -17.33 -11.03
C PRO A 47 6.50 -16.38 -12.08
N PRO A 48 7.73 -16.66 -12.57
CA PRO A 48 8.40 -15.79 -13.54
C PRO A 48 7.62 -15.58 -14.84
N ASN A 49 6.73 -16.48 -15.23
CA ASN A 49 5.88 -16.37 -16.42
C ASN A 49 4.50 -15.76 -16.13
N ALA A 50 4.27 -15.22 -14.93
CA ALA A 50 3.02 -14.56 -14.60
C ALA A 50 2.72 -13.40 -15.58
N PRO A 51 1.42 -13.13 -15.85
CA PRO A 51 1.02 -11.98 -16.66
C PRO A 51 1.67 -10.67 -16.17
N PRO A 52 2.07 -9.76 -17.07
CA PRO A 52 2.67 -8.47 -16.70
C PRO A 52 1.88 -7.69 -15.66
N ARG A 53 0.55 -7.78 -15.74
CA ARG A 53 -0.38 -7.20 -14.77
C ARG A 53 -0.14 -7.72 -13.36
N ASP A 54 -0.05 -9.03 -13.17
CA ASP A 54 0.08 -9.63 -11.85
C ASP A 54 1.42 -9.22 -11.22
N ILE A 55 2.48 -9.15 -12.04
CA ILE A 55 3.78 -8.60 -11.65
C ILE A 55 3.68 -7.12 -11.28
N ALA A 56 2.97 -6.30 -12.07
CA ALA A 56 2.78 -4.89 -11.73
C ALA A 56 2.05 -4.74 -10.38
N THR A 57 1.09 -5.63 -10.08
CA THR A 57 0.33 -5.57 -8.83
C THR A 57 1.14 -5.91 -7.58
N THR A 58 2.25 -6.66 -7.70
CA THR A 58 3.14 -6.92 -6.55
C THR A 58 3.84 -5.66 -6.06
N THR A 59 3.99 -4.63 -6.90
CA THR A 59 4.64 -3.36 -6.51
C THR A 59 3.88 -2.61 -5.40
N PHE A 60 2.60 -2.90 -5.23
CA PHE A 60 1.77 -2.37 -4.15
C PHE A 60 1.18 -3.48 -3.26
N GLY A 61 1.79 -4.68 -3.27
CA GLY A 61 1.49 -5.75 -2.31
C GLY A 61 0.31 -6.66 -2.67
N GLN A 62 -0.10 -6.69 -3.93
CA GLN A 62 -1.14 -7.59 -4.43
C GLN A 62 -0.54 -8.72 -5.29
N ALA A 63 -1.27 -9.82 -5.48
CA ALA A 63 -0.79 -11.04 -6.16
C ALA A 63 0.48 -11.70 -5.54
N ILE A 64 0.81 -11.33 -4.30
CA ILE A 64 1.92 -11.86 -3.52
C ILE A 64 1.40 -12.24 -2.13
N THR A 65 1.91 -13.31 -1.56
CA THR A 65 1.64 -13.67 -0.16
C THR A 65 2.94 -13.62 0.63
N VAL A 66 2.87 -13.13 1.86
CA VAL A 66 4.01 -13.02 2.78
C VAL A 66 3.54 -13.35 4.19
N THR A 67 4.45 -13.85 5.02
CA THR A 67 4.24 -13.95 6.47
C THR A 67 4.53 -12.62 7.16
N ALA A 68 3.97 -12.43 8.35
CA ALA A 68 4.25 -11.24 9.16
C ALA A 68 5.75 -11.09 9.49
N ILE A 69 6.45 -12.21 9.68
CA ILE A 69 7.89 -12.19 9.98
C ILE A 69 8.74 -11.86 8.76
N GLU A 70 8.39 -12.35 7.55
CA GLU A 70 9.03 -11.90 6.30
C GLU A 70 8.85 -10.39 6.13
N GLN A 71 7.63 -9.87 6.36
CA GLN A 71 7.33 -8.45 6.25
C GLN A 71 8.15 -7.61 7.24
N LEU A 72 8.19 -7.99 8.52
CA LEU A 72 8.97 -7.30 9.55
C LEU A 72 10.48 -7.33 9.24
N ARG A 73 10.99 -8.48 8.82
CA ARG A 73 12.40 -8.68 8.47
C ARG A 73 12.81 -7.80 7.28
N ALA A 74 12.00 -7.78 6.22
CA ALA A 74 12.26 -6.97 5.04
C ALA A 74 12.22 -5.47 5.34
N VAL A 75 11.19 -5.00 6.06
CA VAL A 75 11.09 -3.59 6.44
C VAL A 75 12.22 -3.18 7.39
N SER A 76 12.59 -4.05 8.34
CA SER A 76 13.75 -3.83 9.21
C SER A 76 15.02 -3.61 8.39
N ALA A 77 15.30 -4.44 7.39
CA ALA A 77 16.44 -4.25 6.49
C ALA A 77 16.38 -2.91 5.75
N ALA A 78 15.19 -2.49 5.31
CA ALA A 78 15.01 -1.21 4.61
C ALA A 78 15.33 0.01 5.49
N ILE A 79 15.17 -0.11 6.82
CA ILE A 79 15.35 1.01 7.76
C ILE A 79 16.60 0.89 8.65
N ASN A 80 17.33 -0.23 8.66
CA ASN A 80 18.45 -0.45 9.59
C ASN A 80 19.84 -0.24 8.95
N GLY A 81 19.91 0.53 7.86
CA GLY A 81 21.13 0.66 7.07
C GLY A 81 21.28 -0.39 5.98
N GLY A 82 20.21 -1.12 5.62
CA GLY A 82 20.19 -2.05 4.50
C GLY A 82 20.57 -3.49 4.84
N LYS A 83 20.63 -3.86 6.12
CA LYS A 83 21.12 -5.18 6.57
C LYS A 83 19.96 -6.13 6.82
N LEU A 84 19.89 -7.22 6.07
CA LEU A 84 18.94 -8.30 6.35
C LEU A 84 19.45 -9.12 7.53
N LEU A 85 18.71 -9.09 8.64
CA LEU A 85 19.04 -9.82 9.86
C LEU A 85 18.28 -11.14 9.94
N ARG A 86 18.84 -12.11 10.66
CA ARG A 86 18.08 -13.28 11.13
C ARG A 86 17.25 -12.89 12.36
N PRO A 87 15.92 -13.11 12.35
CA PRO A 87 15.08 -12.86 13.52
C PRO A 87 15.25 -13.97 14.58
N TYR A 88 15.02 -13.63 15.84
CA TYR A 88 15.04 -14.55 16.99
C TYR A 88 13.88 -14.22 17.94
N LEU A 89 13.26 -15.25 18.51
CA LEU A 89 12.31 -15.18 19.62
C LEU A 89 13.01 -15.41 20.95
N VAL A 90 13.98 -16.34 21.00
CA VAL A 90 14.71 -16.66 22.22
C VAL A 90 15.91 -15.72 22.32
N LYS A 91 16.03 -14.99 23.43
CA LYS A 91 17.22 -14.17 23.70
C LYS A 91 18.39 -15.04 24.18
N GLU A 92 18.15 -15.84 25.20
CA GLU A 92 19.13 -16.72 25.81
C GLU A 92 18.44 -17.91 26.50
N ILE A 93 19.18 -19.00 26.67
CA ILE A 93 18.77 -20.18 27.43
C ILE A 93 19.72 -20.29 28.62
N LEU A 94 19.16 -20.32 29.82
CA LEU A 94 19.90 -20.40 31.08
C LEU A 94 19.76 -21.79 31.69
N ASP A 95 20.83 -22.25 32.32
CA ASP A 95 20.78 -23.40 33.20
C ASP A 95 19.99 -23.03 34.47
N PRO A 96 18.88 -23.72 34.78
CA PRO A 96 18.01 -23.32 35.88
C PRO A 96 18.62 -23.53 37.27
N LYS A 97 19.68 -24.33 37.40
CA LYS A 97 20.35 -24.62 38.68
C LYS A 97 21.49 -23.65 38.96
N THR A 98 22.26 -23.31 37.93
CA THR A 98 23.49 -22.52 38.06
C THR A 98 23.33 -21.07 37.59
N GLY A 99 22.26 -20.76 36.86
CA GLY A 99 22.08 -19.46 36.20
C GLY A 99 23.03 -19.23 35.03
N LYS A 100 23.82 -20.23 34.63
CA LYS A 100 24.80 -20.10 33.56
C LYS A 100 24.11 -20.03 32.20
N VAL A 101 24.56 -19.12 31.34
CA VAL A 101 24.11 -19.04 29.94
C VAL A 101 24.59 -20.27 29.18
N LEU A 102 23.63 -21.06 28.66
CA LEU A 102 23.88 -22.22 27.80
C LEU A 102 23.92 -21.82 26.33
N THR A 103 23.06 -20.88 25.93
CA THR A 103 22.98 -20.37 24.57
C THR A 103 22.53 -18.91 24.61
N GLU A 104 23.13 -18.07 23.79
CA GLU A 104 22.78 -16.65 23.66
C GLU A 104 22.67 -16.32 22.16
N ASN A 105 21.53 -15.77 21.75
CA ASN A 105 21.32 -15.33 20.39
C ASN A 105 21.84 -13.90 20.22
N LYS A 106 22.73 -13.71 19.25
CA LYS A 106 23.29 -12.40 18.86
C LYS A 106 22.81 -12.03 17.47
N PRO A 107 22.72 -10.73 17.12
CA PRO A 107 22.32 -10.32 15.79
C PRO A 107 23.21 -10.93 14.70
N VAL A 108 22.62 -11.67 13.77
CA VAL A 108 23.31 -12.24 12.61
C VAL A 108 22.90 -11.47 11.37
N VAL A 109 23.87 -10.84 10.71
CA VAL A 109 23.68 -10.19 9.41
C VAL A 109 23.84 -11.24 8.32
N GLU A 110 22.78 -11.49 7.56
CA GLU A 110 22.84 -12.47 6.46
C GLU A 110 23.33 -11.84 5.15
N ARG A 111 22.95 -10.59 4.86
CA ARG A 111 23.41 -9.85 3.68
C ARG A 111 23.09 -8.36 3.74
N GLN A 112 23.79 -7.59 2.90
CA GLN A 112 23.48 -6.19 2.59
C GLN A 112 22.55 -6.11 1.37
N VAL A 113 21.35 -5.53 1.55
CA VAL A 113 20.27 -5.48 0.55
C VAL A 113 20.30 -4.18 -0.26
N ILE A 114 20.39 -3.06 0.45
CA ILE A 114 20.47 -1.68 -0.09
C ILE A 114 21.60 -0.93 0.61
N SER A 115 22.05 0.22 0.12
CA SER A 115 23.08 0.98 0.82
C SER A 115 22.55 1.66 2.09
N PRO A 116 23.42 2.00 3.06
CA PRO A 116 23.03 2.81 4.22
C PRO A 116 22.37 4.14 3.84
N GLU A 117 22.82 4.76 2.75
CA GLU A 117 22.28 6.02 2.23
C GLU A 117 20.86 5.82 1.69
N THR A 118 20.63 4.75 0.91
CA THR A 118 19.27 4.39 0.46
C THR A 118 18.37 4.11 1.66
N SER A 119 18.86 3.38 2.67
CA SER A 119 18.09 3.11 3.88
C SER A 119 17.71 4.39 4.63
N SER A 120 18.63 5.35 4.74
CA SER A 120 18.37 6.67 5.32
C SER A 120 17.30 7.45 4.53
N GLN A 121 17.35 7.43 3.20
CA GLN A 121 16.33 8.03 2.35
C GLN A 121 14.96 7.37 2.54
N VAL A 122 14.92 6.03 2.63
CA VAL A 122 13.68 5.29 2.92
C VAL A 122 13.09 5.73 4.25
N ARG A 123 13.89 5.89 5.30
CA ARG A 123 13.39 6.37 6.60
C ARG A 123 12.75 7.75 6.51
N LYS A 124 13.37 8.69 5.80
CA LYS A 124 12.80 10.04 5.57
C LYS A 124 11.49 9.99 4.80
N VAL A 125 11.41 9.16 3.75
CA VAL A 125 10.17 8.98 2.98
C VAL A 125 9.06 8.39 3.85
N LEU A 126 9.38 7.41 4.70
CA LEU A 126 8.42 6.77 5.60
C LEU A 126 8.00 7.66 6.77
N GLU A 127 8.86 8.56 7.24
CA GLU A 127 8.47 9.64 8.16
C GLU A 127 7.49 10.60 7.49
N GLY A 128 7.72 10.95 6.22
CA GLY A 128 6.82 11.78 5.43
C GLY A 128 5.40 11.23 5.31
N VAL A 129 5.20 9.91 5.44
CA VAL A 129 3.84 9.30 5.48
C VAL A 129 3.05 9.76 6.72
N ILE A 130 3.74 10.09 7.81
CA ILE A 130 3.18 10.50 9.09
C ILE A 130 3.10 12.02 9.19
N THR A 131 4.12 12.75 8.70
CA THR A 131 4.27 14.20 8.93
C THR A 131 3.70 15.08 7.82
N SER A 132 3.64 14.60 6.57
CA SER A 132 3.12 15.38 5.44
C SER A 132 1.61 15.65 5.60
N PRO A 133 1.11 16.84 5.24
CA PRO A 133 -0.32 17.13 5.20
C PRO A 133 -1.14 16.12 4.40
N GLU A 134 -0.53 15.56 3.34
CA GLU A 134 -1.13 14.56 2.45
C GLU A 134 -0.60 13.14 2.71
N GLY A 135 0.03 12.94 3.86
CA GLY A 135 0.42 11.65 4.40
C GLY A 135 -0.79 10.82 4.79
N THR A 136 -0.77 9.51 4.47
CA THR A 136 -1.86 8.59 4.82
C THR A 136 -1.75 8.08 6.26
N GLY A 137 -0.64 8.36 6.96
CA GLY A 137 -0.32 7.78 8.27
C GLY A 137 -0.38 8.75 9.44
N ARG A 138 -0.99 9.93 9.28
CA ARG A 138 -1.07 10.95 10.35
C ARG A 138 -1.68 10.43 11.64
N GLY A 139 -2.70 9.57 11.56
CA GLY A 139 -3.36 8.96 12.72
C GLY A 139 -2.49 7.99 13.55
N TYR A 140 -1.28 7.67 13.06
CA TYR A 140 -0.32 6.78 13.73
C TYR A 140 0.79 7.55 14.47
N ALA A 141 0.76 8.89 14.47
CA ALA A 141 1.71 9.70 15.21
C ALA A 141 1.62 9.45 16.72
N ILE A 142 2.75 9.59 17.40
CA ILE A 142 2.86 9.48 18.87
C ILE A 142 3.59 10.73 19.35
N ASP A 143 2.94 11.52 20.21
CA ASP A 143 3.52 12.73 20.78
C ASP A 143 4.90 12.47 21.40
N GLY A 144 5.84 13.36 21.09
CA GLY A 144 7.22 13.25 21.55
C GLY A 144 8.07 12.21 20.79
N TYR A 145 7.55 11.48 19.81
CA TYR A 145 8.34 10.52 19.05
C TYR A 145 8.29 10.76 17.54
N ARG A 146 9.46 10.73 16.90
CA ARG A 146 9.56 10.66 15.44
C ARG A 146 9.25 9.24 14.98
N ILE A 147 8.09 9.08 14.38
CA ILE A 147 7.60 7.81 13.83
C ILE A 147 7.74 7.82 12.31
N GLY A 148 8.27 6.73 11.76
CA GLY A 148 8.18 6.44 10.34
C GLY A 148 7.32 5.20 10.13
N GLY A 149 6.60 5.11 9.02
CA GLY A 149 5.80 3.92 8.76
C GLY A 149 5.02 3.95 7.46
N LYS A 150 4.22 2.89 7.26
CA LYS A 150 3.39 2.75 6.08
C LYS A 150 2.10 2.00 6.38
N THR A 151 0.99 2.57 5.90
CA THR A 151 -0.33 1.95 5.87
C THR A 151 -0.42 0.87 4.79
N GLY A 152 -1.19 -0.18 5.04
CA GLY A 152 -1.50 -1.24 4.07
C GLY A 152 -3.00 -1.56 4.07
N THR A 153 -3.56 -1.70 2.87
CA THR A 153 -4.93 -2.15 2.63
C THR A 153 -4.86 -3.23 1.56
N ALA A 154 -4.97 -4.49 1.96
CA ALA A 154 -4.89 -5.63 1.05
C ALA A 154 -6.27 -6.27 0.87
N GLN A 155 -6.55 -6.71 -0.35
CA GLN A 155 -7.80 -7.42 -0.69
C GLN A 155 -7.59 -8.91 -0.51
N LYS A 156 -8.60 -9.61 0.04
CA LYS A 156 -8.56 -11.06 0.15
C LYS A 156 -9.14 -11.71 -1.10
N PRO A 157 -8.69 -12.91 -1.48
CA PRO A 157 -9.38 -13.69 -2.51
C PRO A 157 -10.76 -14.12 -1.99
N ASP A 158 -11.76 -14.12 -2.87
CA ASP A 158 -13.07 -14.72 -2.67
C ASP A 158 -13.06 -16.22 -3.02
N ALA A 159 -14.19 -16.89 -2.82
CA ALA A 159 -14.33 -18.32 -3.10
C ALA A 159 -14.14 -18.69 -4.59
N ASN A 160 -14.24 -17.71 -5.50
CA ASN A 160 -14.08 -17.90 -6.94
C ASN A 160 -12.67 -17.53 -7.43
N GLY A 161 -11.75 -17.19 -6.53
CA GLY A 161 -10.39 -16.77 -6.84
C GLY A 161 -10.26 -15.34 -7.37
N SER A 162 -11.34 -14.55 -7.34
CA SER A 162 -11.31 -13.10 -7.56
C SER A 162 -11.01 -12.37 -6.25
N TYR A 163 -10.80 -11.06 -6.25
CA TYR A 163 -10.70 -10.31 -5.00
C TYR A 163 -12.10 -10.06 -4.40
N SER A 164 -12.25 -10.32 -3.11
CA SER A 164 -13.47 -10.04 -2.34
C SER A 164 -13.77 -8.55 -2.33
N ARG A 165 -15.06 -8.21 -2.36
CA ARG A 165 -15.53 -6.81 -2.41
C ARG A 165 -15.66 -6.14 -1.04
N ASP A 166 -15.61 -6.95 0.00
CA ASP A 166 -15.96 -6.62 1.38
C ASP A 166 -14.91 -7.13 2.40
N LYS A 167 -14.00 -8.01 1.97
CA LYS A 167 -12.99 -8.61 2.85
C LYS A 167 -11.61 -8.03 2.60
N PHE A 168 -11.14 -7.30 3.58
CA PHE A 168 -9.86 -6.60 3.55
C PHE A 168 -9.01 -6.94 4.77
N ILE A 169 -7.71 -6.86 4.56
CA ILE A 169 -6.71 -6.85 5.62
C ILE A 169 -6.19 -5.43 5.73
N TYR A 170 -6.40 -4.80 6.88
CA TYR A 170 -5.85 -3.49 7.19
C TYR A 170 -4.62 -3.63 8.05
N SER A 171 -3.58 -2.86 7.74
CA SER A 171 -2.33 -2.97 8.46
C SER A 171 -1.54 -1.67 8.52
N PHE A 172 -0.63 -1.61 9.47
CA PHE A 172 0.36 -0.55 9.57
C PHE A 172 1.67 -1.13 10.08
N VAL A 173 2.75 -0.88 9.35
CA VAL A 173 4.11 -1.13 9.82
C VAL A 173 4.74 0.21 10.18
N GLY A 174 5.17 0.36 11.43
CA GLY A 174 5.79 1.59 11.92
C GLY A 174 7.02 1.31 12.75
N PHE A 175 7.94 2.26 12.79
CA PHE A 175 9.20 2.17 13.52
C PHE A 175 9.55 3.49 14.17
N ALA A 176 10.36 3.40 15.22
CA ALA A 176 10.79 4.54 15.99
C ALA A 176 12.13 4.28 16.71
N PRO A 177 12.92 5.33 16.98
CA PRO A 177 12.87 6.66 16.35
C PRO A 177 13.27 6.62 14.86
N VAL A 178 12.91 7.65 14.09
CA VAL A 178 13.23 7.71 12.63
C VAL A 178 14.74 7.73 12.35
N ASP A 179 15.55 8.45 13.12
CA ASP A 179 16.97 8.60 12.78
C ASP A 179 17.78 7.33 13.10
N ASN A 180 17.43 6.67 14.21
CA ASN A 180 18.06 5.45 14.69
C ASN A 180 16.98 4.47 15.16
N PRO A 181 16.36 3.69 14.25
CA PRO A 181 15.28 2.79 14.60
C PRO A 181 15.69 1.77 15.65
N ARG A 182 14.95 1.74 16.77
CA ARG A 182 15.16 0.80 17.87
C ARG A 182 14.03 -0.21 17.99
N LEU A 183 12.85 0.14 17.47
CA LEU A 183 11.66 -0.68 17.53
C LEU A 183 10.91 -0.60 16.21
N ILE A 184 10.34 -1.73 15.78
CA ILE A 184 9.42 -1.85 14.65
C ILE A 184 8.20 -2.64 15.13
N VAL A 185 7.00 -2.19 14.75
CA VAL A 185 5.74 -2.84 15.07
C VAL A 185 4.95 -3.00 13.77
N TYR A 186 4.43 -4.19 13.54
CA TYR A 186 3.51 -4.48 12.44
C TYR A 186 2.16 -4.89 13.03
N ALA A 187 1.16 -4.02 12.89
CA ALA A 187 -0.21 -4.26 13.33
C ALA A 187 -1.07 -4.64 12.13
N VAL A 188 -1.89 -5.69 12.29
CA VAL A 188 -2.77 -6.22 11.25
C VAL A 188 -4.13 -6.52 11.86
N VAL A 189 -5.20 -6.12 11.17
CA VAL A 189 -6.59 -6.44 11.50
C VAL A 189 -7.22 -7.06 10.26
N ASP A 190 -7.65 -8.30 10.39
CA ASP A 190 -8.26 -9.09 9.31
C ASP A 190 -9.79 -8.98 9.40
N GLU A 191 -10.45 -8.52 8.33
CA GLU A 191 -11.90 -8.39 8.22
C GLU A 191 -12.56 -7.66 9.42
N PRO A 192 -12.15 -6.42 9.77
CA PRO A 192 -12.82 -5.68 10.85
C PRO A 192 -14.28 -5.37 10.48
N ASP A 193 -15.15 -5.34 11.50
CA ASP A 193 -16.50 -4.79 11.36
C ASP A 193 -16.41 -3.26 11.27
N MET A 194 -16.79 -2.71 10.11
CA MET A 194 -16.63 -1.30 9.75
C MET A 194 -17.88 -0.45 10.05
N THR A 195 -18.86 -0.98 10.79
CA THR A 195 -20.14 -0.30 11.04
C THR A 195 -20.05 0.95 11.92
N ALA A 196 -18.95 1.15 12.66
CA ALA A 196 -18.82 2.26 13.61
C ALA A 196 -17.48 3.02 13.61
N ILE A 197 -16.40 2.45 13.06
CA ILE A 197 -15.03 2.99 13.20
C ILE A 197 -14.27 2.77 11.88
N SER A 198 -13.45 3.74 11.45
CA SER A 198 -12.62 3.56 10.25
C SER A 198 -11.46 2.60 10.52
N SER A 199 -11.03 1.85 9.49
CA SER A 199 -9.92 0.90 9.58
C SER A 199 -8.62 1.53 10.07
N SER A 200 -8.38 2.79 9.69
CA SER A 200 -7.23 3.57 10.14
C SER A 200 -7.21 3.82 11.65
N GLN A 201 -8.40 3.93 12.28
CA GLN A 201 -8.52 4.17 13.71
C GLN A 201 -8.26 2.89 14.50
N VAL A 202 -8.83 1.75 14.09
CA VAL A 202 -8.64 0.46 14.78
C VAL A 202 -7.16 0.05 14.78
N VAL A 203 -6.52 0.04 13.61
CA VAL A 203 -5.10 -0.31 13.51
C VAL A 203 -4.23 0.74 14.20
N GLY A 204 -4.61 2.03 14.11
CA GLY A 204 -3.91 3.13 14.76
C GLY A 204 -3.90 3.04 16.27
N GLU A 205 -5.02 2.64 16.90
CA GLU A 205 -5.10 2.44 18.36
C GLU A 205 -4.19 1.32 18.84
N ILE A 206 -4.22 0.17 18.16
CA ILE A 206 -3.34 -0.97 18.46
C ILE A 206 -1.88 -0.54 18.34
N PHE A 207 -1.51 0.06 17.20
CA PHE A 207 -0.14 0.50 16.95
C PHE A 207 0.36 1.49 18.01
N ARG A 208 -0.39 2.57 18.26
CA ARG A 208 0.03 3.62 19.21
C ARG A 208 0.18 3.07 20.62
N SER A 209 -0.75 2.22 21.06
CA SER A 209 -0.70 1.60 22.38
C SER A 209 0.56 0.74 22.53
N VAL A 210 0.80 -0.19 21.60
CA VAL A 210 1.96 -1.10 21.66
C VAL A 210 3.27 -0.33 21.53
N MET A 211 3.38 0.56 20.54
CA MET A 211 4.60 1.32 20.27
C MET A 211 4.96 2.25 21.44
N LYS A 212 4.01 3.04 21.96
CA LYS A 212 4.27 3.97 23.07
C LYS A 212 4.73 3.24 24.33
N ASN A 213 4.03 2.17 24.73
CA ASN A 213 4.39 1.40 25.92
C ASN A 213 5.76 0.72 25.76
N SER A 214 6.06 0.21 24.56
CA SER A 214 7.34 -0.42 24.28
C SER A 214 8.50 0.58 24.27
N LEU A 215 8.30 1.77 23.71
CA LEU A 215 9.30 2.86 23.74
C LEU A 215 9.62 3.29 25.18
N GLN A 216 8.58 3.41 26.03
CA GLN A 216 8.74 3.71 27.45
C GLN A 216 9.47 2.59 28.20
N TYR A 217 9.09 1.33 27.96
CA TYR A 217 9.78 0.17 28.55
C TYR A 217 11.26 0.10 28.17
N LEU A 218 11.58 0.41 26.92
CA LEU A 218 12.96 0.48 26.41
C LEU A 218 13.70 1.75 26.83
N GLN A 219 13.08 2.62 27.64
CA GLN A 219 13.63 3.90 28.09
C GLN A 219 14.12 4.79 26.94
N ILE A 220 13.41 4.74 25.80
CA ILE A 220 13.69 5.62 24.67
C ILE A 220 12.99 6.94 24.97
N SER A 221 13.78 7.97 25.24
CA SER A 221 13.28 9.28 25.62
C SER A 221 12.48 9.93 24.48
N PRO A 222 11.34 10.57 24.80
CA PRO A 222 10.67 11.44 23.85
C PRO A 222 11.52 12.69 23.58
N ASP A 223 11.41 13.21 22.37
CA ASP A 223 11.92 14.52 21.99
C ASP A 223 10.99 15.60 22.52
N ALA A 224 11.47 16.36 23.51
CA ALA A 224 10.73 17.45 24.14
C ALA A 224 10.32 18.55 23.14
N SER A 225 11.06 18.72 22.03
CA SER A 225 10.74 19.70 20.99
C SER A 225 9.52 19.28 20.13
N LEU A 226 9.13 18.01 20.20
CA LEU A 226 8.00 17.43 19.48
C LEU A 226 6.79 17.16 20.38
N SER A 227 6.87 17.58 21.65
CA SER A 227 5.79 17.42 22.63
C SER A 227 4.93 18.67 22.65
N SER A 228 3.62 18.53 22.50
CA SER A 228 2.70 19.66 22.68
C SER A 228 2.73 20.13 24.16
N PRO A 229 2.76 21.43 24.49
CA PRO A 229 2.72 21.89 25.87
C PRO A 229 1.41 21.42 26.54
N GLN A 230 1.52 20.57 27.55
CA GLN A 230 0.38 20.11 28.36
C GLN A 230 -0.02 21.19 29.37
N ASN A 231 -1.28 21.63 29.32
CA ASN A 231 -1.91 22.32 30.45
C ASN A 231 -2.14 21.30 31.59
N PRO A 232 -1.63 21.50 32.81
CA PRO A 232 -1.86 20.61 33.93
C PRO A 232 -3.23 20.94 34.55
N GLY A 233 -4.26 20.19 34.15
CA GLY A 233 -5.58 20.25 34.79
C GLY A 233 -6.75 20.03 33.84
N GLY A 234 -7.11 18.77 33.61
CA GLY A 234 -8.33 18.46 32.87
C GLY A 234 -8.45 16.96 32.63
N LYS A 235 -9.50 16.35 33.19
CA LYS A 235 -9.81 14.92 33.07
C LYS A 235 -9.79 14.46 31.62
N GLU A 236 -9.29 13.24 31.42
CA GLU A 236 -9.29 12.50 30.16
C GLU A 236 -10.62 12.64 29.41
N LYS A 237 -10.57 13.35 28.28
CA LYS A 237 -11.41 13.06 27.12
C LYS A 237 -10.48 12.84 25.94
N ALA A 238 -10.29 11.57 25.61
CA ALA A 238 -9.83 11.19 24.28
C ALA A 238 -10.86 11.68 23.25
N ALA A 239 -10.35 12.07 22.09
CA ALA A 239 -11.02 12.71 20.96
C ALA A 239 -11.04 14.25 20.97
N SER A 240 -10.59 14.79 19.83
CA SER A 240 -10.67 16.19 19.40
C SER A 240 -9.57 17.13 19.89
N LEU A 241 -8.35 17.00 19.34
CA LEU A 241 -7.46 18.15 19.11
C LEU A 241 -6.66 17.93 17.81
N LEU A 242 -7.28 18.20 16.67
CA LEU A 242 -6.60 18.70 15.49
C LEU A 242 -7.29 20.01 15.12
N PRO A 243 -6.56 21.12 14.88
CA PRO A 243 -7.17 22.40 14.55
C PRO A 243 -7.93 22.31 13.22
N GLU A 244 -9.19 22.72 13.25
CA GLU A 244 -10.05 22.98 12.09
C GLU A 244 -9.48 24.17 11.31
N SER A 245 -8.62 23.93 10.33
CA SER A 245 -8.45 24.76 9.11
C SER A 245 -7.21 24.30 8.37
N GLN A 246 -7.44 23.43 7.38
CA GLN A 246 -6.66 23.12 6.18
C GLN A 246 -7.10 21.71 5.78
N THR A 247 -8.06 21.66 4.87
CA THR A 247 -8.70 20.43 4.40
C THR A 247 -7.66 19.39 4.02
N ALA A 248 -7.52 18.36 4.85
CA ALA A 248 -6.92 17.11 4.45
C ALA A 248 -7.58 16.66 3.14
N PRO A 249 -6.87 16.04 2.19
CA PRO A 249 -7.54 15.41 1.07
C PRO A 249 -8.53 14.40 1.64
N GLN A 250 -9.82 14.65 1.42
CA GLN A 250 -10.88 13.76 1.89
C GLN A 250 -10.73 12.43 1.16
N LEU A 251 -10.40 11.40 1.94
CA LEU A 251 -10.59 10.02 1.52
C LEU A 251 -12.09 9.78 1.54
N LEU A 252 -12.61 9.33 0.40
CA LEU A 252 -14.01 9.07 0.17
C LEU A 252 -14.17 7.58 -0.07
N THR A 253 -15.07 6.96 0.66
CA THR A 253 -15.44 5.57 0.40
C THR A 253 -16.37 5.54 -0.82
N ILE A 254 -15.96 4.89 -1.90
CA ILE A 254 -16.78 4.78 -3.12
C ILE A 254 -17.97 3.87 -2.83
N PRO A 255 -19.21 4.21 -3.19
CA PRO A 255 -20.34 3.28 -3.09
C PRO A 255 -20.24 2.12 -4.09
N THR A 256 -20.86 0.99 -3.78
CA THR A 256 -21.12 -0.05 -4.79
C THR A 256 -22.21 0.44 -5.74
N LEU A 257 -21.84 0.70 -6.99
CA LEU A 257 -22.71 1.16 -8.08
C LEU A 257 -23.04 0.06 -9.09
N VAL A 258 -22.44 -1.13 -8.95
CA VAL A 258 -22.78 -2.31 -9.76
C VAL A 258 -24.25 -2.70 -9.52
N GLY A 259 -25.00 -2.88 -10.60
CA GLY A 259 -26.43 -3.17 -10.58
C GLY A 259 -27.33 -1.92 -10.68
N GLU A 260 -26.78 -0.72 -10.46
CA GLU A 260 -27.51 0.53 -10.61
C GLU A 260 -27.64 0.97 -12.08
N MET A 261 -28.55 1.92 -12.35
CA MET A 261 -28.60 2.57 -13.65
C MET A 261 -27.37 3.45 -13.87
N ALA A 262 -26.78 3.39 -15.07
CA ALA A 262 -25.56 4.12 -15.42
C ALA A 262 -25.69 5.64 -15.22
N SER A 263 -26.87 6.20 -15.47
CA SER A 263 -27.19 7.62 -15.22
C SER A 263 -27.12 7.98 -13.74
N SER A 264 -27.73 7.16 -12.87
CA SER A 264 -27.74 7.37 -11.42
C SER A 264 -26.34 7.18 -10.83
N ALA A 265 -25.64 6.13 -11.25
CA ALA A 265 -24.26 5.85 -10.84
C ALA A 265 -23.31 7.00 -11.21
N LYS A 266 -23.43 7.55 -12.42
CA LYS A 266 -22.66 8.71 -12.86
C LYS A 266 -22.93 9.93 -11.98
N GLN A 267 -24.19 10.20 -11.66
CA GLN A 267 -24.57 11.35 -10.84
C GLN A 267 -24.03 11.23 -9.41
N LYS A 268 -24.20 10.06 -8.76
CA LYS A 268 -23.63 9.76 -7.44
C LYS A 268 -22.11 9.94 -7.42
N ALA A 269 -21.42 9.49 -8.47
CA ALA A 269 -19.98 9.65 -8.57
C ALA A 269 -19.55 11.12 -8.63
N VAL A 270 -20.25 11.97 -9.38
CA VAL A 270 -19.97 13.42 -9.44
C VAL A 270 -20.27 14.10 -8.10
N GLU A 271 -21.37 13.73 -7.44
CA GLU A 271 -21.75 14.27 -6.12
C GLU A 271 -20.72 13.92 -5.05
N LEU A 272 -20.08 12.76 -5.15
CA LEU A 272 -18.96 12.34 -4.32
C LEU A 272 -17.62 12.97 -4.73
N GLY A 273 -17.59 13.84 -5.74
CA GLY A 273 -16.35 14.47 -6.21
C GLY A 273 -15.41 13.53 -6.99
N LEU A 274 -15.92 12.43 -7.56
CA LEU A 274 -15.19 11.52 -8.44
C LEU A 274 -15.39 11.91 -9.90
N LYS A 275 -14.51 11.39 -10.78
CA LYS A 275 -14.60 11.58 -12.24
C LYS A 275 -15.14 10.30 -12.91
N PRO A 276 -16.45 10.17 -13.15
CA PRO A 276 -17.01 8.96 -13.74
C PRO A 276 -16.69 8.83 -15.23
N VAL A 277 -16.27 7.64 -15.64
CA VAL A 277 -16.02 7.23 -17.02
C VAL A 277 -16.91 6.04 -17.33
N VAL A 278 -17.93 6.23 -18.18
CA VAL A 278 -18.87 5.16 -18.53
C VAL A 278 -18.36 4.40 -19.76
N LEU A 279 -18.33 3.07 -19.65
CA LEU A 279 -17.81 2.13 -20.62
C LEU A 279 -18.97 1.29 -21.16
N GLY A 280 -19.33 1.54 -22.43
CA GLY A 280 -20.47 0.89 -23.10
C GLY A 280 -21.72 1.78 -23.21
N LYS A 281 -22.73 1.27 -23.93
CA LYS A 281 -24.00 1.96 -24.22
C LYS A 281 -25.19 1.43 -23.40
N GLY A 282 -24.92 0.59 -22.41
CA GLY A 282 -25.92 -0.03 -21.57
C GLY A 282 -26.63 0.92 -20.63
N LYS A 283 -27.72 0.43 -20.06
CA LYS A 283 -28.51 1.16 -19.06
C LYS A 283 -28.10 0.79 -17.64
N LYS A 284 -27.54 -0.40 -17.41
CA LYS A 284 -27.17 -0.91 -16.09
C LYS A 284 -25.67 -1.09 -15.98
N VAL A 285 -25.11 -0.75 -14.82
CA VAL A 285 -23.70 -0.96 -14.50
C VAL A 285 -23.47 -2.45 -14.19
N THR A 286 -22.62 -3.11 -14.96
CA THR A 286 -22.21 -4.52 -14.78
C THR A 286 -20.88 -4.66 -14.05
N GLY A 287 -20.06 -3.61 -14.04
CA GLY A 287 -18.78 -3.57 -13.34
C GLY A 287 -18.34 -2.15 -13.03
N GLN A 288 -17.47 -1.97 -12.04
CA GLN A 288 -16.87 -0.67 -11.73
C GLN A 288 -15.38 -0.82 -11.37
N TYR A 289 -14.62 0.25 -11.47
CA TYR A 289 -13.26 0.36 -10.92
C TYR A 289 -12.93 1.82 -10.58
N PRO A 290 -12.41 2.16 -9.39
CA PRO A 290 -12.15 1.29 -8.25
C PRO A 290 -13.44 0.66 -7.69
N GLN A 291 -13.30 -0.44 -6.96
CA GLN A 291 -14.47 -1.21 -6.50
C GLN A 291 -15.26 -0.43 -5.45
N GLY A 292 -16.52 -0.82 -5.26
CA GLY A 292 -17.33 -0.27 -4.18
C GLY A 292 -16.69 -0.59 -2.83
N ASN A 293 -16.89 0.31 -1.87
CA ASN A 293 -16.33 0.33 -0.52
C ASN A 293 -14.81 0.51 -0.43
N GLU A 294 -14.14 0.91 -1.53
CA GLU A 294 -12.73 1.32 -1.49
C GLU A 294 -12.61 2.81 -1.13
N ASP A 295 -11.63 3.15 -0.28
CA ASP A 295 -11.27 4.54 0.02
C ASP A 295 -10.42 5.10 -1.11
N VAL A 296 -10.89 6.20 -1.70
CA VAL A 296 -10.21 6.90 -2.79
C VAL A 296 -10.06 8.37 -2.50
N MET A 297 -9.12 8.98 -3.21
CA MET A 297 -8.93 10.42 -3.13
C MET A 297 -10.04 11.12 -3.91
N ALA A 298 -10.55 12.23 -3.37
CA ALA A 298 -11.38 13.16 -4.13
C ALA A 298 -10.71 13.51 -5.48
N GLY A 299 -11.50 13.47 -6.56
CA GLY A 299 -11.04 13.72 -7.93
C GLY A 299 -10.49 12.49 -8.67
N GLN A 300 -10.44 11.30 -8.04
CA GLN A 300 -10.03 10.06 -8.70
C GLN A 300 -11.06 9.62 -9.76
N ALA A 301 -10.58 8.98 -10.83
CA ALA A 301 -11.43 8.43 -11.88
C ALA A 301 -12.18 7.18 -11.39
N LEU A 302 -13.47 7.07 -11.75
CA LEU A 302 -14.34 5.93 -11.51
C LEU A 302 -14.86 5.39 -12.83
N TYR A 303 -14.38 4.23 -13.24
CA TYR A 303 -14.79 3.53 -14.45
C TYR A 303 -16.04 2.69 -14.17
N LEU A 304 -17.05 2.80 -15.01
CA LEU A 304 -18.34 2.09 -14.89
C LEU A 304 -18.60 1.33 -16.19
N VAL A 305 -18.56 -0.01 -16.16
CA VAL A 305 -18.95 -0.85 -17.29
C VAL A 305 -20.44 -1.04 -17.29
N THR A 306 -21.05 -0.93 -18.46
CA THR A 306 -22.49 -1.10 -18.65
C THR A 306 -22.81 -2.38 -19.42
N ASP A 307 -24.08 -2.80 -19.37
CA ASP A 307 -24.59 -3.93 -20.16
C ASP A 307 -24.60 -3.65 -21.68
N GLY A 308 -24.54 -4.70 -22.51
CA GLY A 308 -24.57 -4.56 -23.97
C GLY A 308 -23.20 -4.33 -24.60
N GLU A 309 -23.17 -3.65 -25.76
CA GLU A 309 -21.95 -3.47 -26.55
C GLU A 309 -20.94 -2.57 -25.81
N ILE A 310 -19.78 -3.14 -25.49
CA ILE A 310 -18.66 -2.44 -24.86
C ILE A 310 -17.86 -1.76 -25.97
N LEU A 311 -17.74 -0.45 -25.86
CA LEU A 311 -16.95 0.36 -26.77
C LEU A 311 -15.63 0.76 -26.13
N MET A 312 -14.59 0.84 -26.96
CA MET A 312 -13.25 1.22 -26.56
C MET A 312 -13.28 2.65 -26.00
N PRO A 313 -12.92 2.87 -24.72
CA PRO A 313 -12.80 4.22 -24.21
C PRO A 313 -11.61 4.92 -24.83
N ASP A 314 -11.62 6.26 -24.74
CA ASP A 314 -10.41 7.03 -24.94
C ASP A 314 -9.49 6.82 -23.72
N LEU A 315 -8.38 6.14 -23.95
CA LEU A 315 -7.36 5.89 -22.95
C LEU A 315 -6.38 7.05 -22.82
N THR A 316 -6.43 8.06 -23.68
CA THR A 316 -5.47 9.17 -23.67
C THR A 316 -5.44 9.85 -22.31
N GLY A 317 -4.25 9.98 -21.73
CA GLY A 317 -4.05 10.53 -20.38
C GLY A 317 -4.38 9.56 -19.24
N MET A 318 -4.80 8.32 -19.51
CA MET A 318 -4.92 7.29 -18.47
C MET A 318 -3.55 6.79 -18.05
N SER A 319 -3.41 6.47 -16.77
CA SER A 319 -2.19 5.86 -16.24
C SER A 319 -2.10 4.39 -16.62
N LEU A 320 -0.88 3.83 -16.70
CA LEU A 320 -0.70 2.39 -16.95
C LEU A 320 -1.52 1.52 -15.99
N ARG A 321 -1.62 1.91 -14.71
CA ARG A 321 -2.45 1.19 -13.72
C ARG A 321 -3.92 1.13 -14.17
N ASP A 322 -4.50 2.27 -14.55
CA ASP A 322 -5.92 2.32 -14.92
C ASP A 322 -6.16 1.55 -16.20
N VAL A 323 -5.21 1.55 -17.14
CA VAL A 323 -5.25 0.73 -18.35
C VAL A 323 -5.17 -0.76 -18.03
N LEU A 324 -4.29 -1.18 -17.11
CA LEU A 324 -4.17 -2.58 -16.68
C LEU A 324 -5.37 -3.04 -15.84
N ALA A 325 -5.97 -2.16 -15.04
CA ALA A 325 -7.21 -2.46 -14.32
C ALA A 325 -8.38 -2.57 -15.30
N LEU A 326 -8.45 -1.66 -16.27
CA LEU A 326 -9.43 -1.69 -17.35
C LEU A 326 -9.27 -2.97 -18.18
N SER A 327 -8.05 -3.46 -18.40
CA SER A 327 -7.84 -4.71 -19.14
C SER A 327 -8.45 -5.93 -18.44
N GLN A 328 -8.44 -5.98 -17.11
CA GLN A 328 -9.18 -7.01 -16.36
C GLN A 328 -10.69 -6.82 -16.49
N LEU A 329 -11.15 -5.58 -16.34
CA LEU A 329 -12.56 -5.23 -16.35
C LEU A 329 -13.22 -5.53 -17.71
N LEU A 330 -12.50 -5.27 -18.79
CA LEU A 330 -12.92 -5.49 -20.18
C LEU A 330 -12.47 -6.86 -20.72
N LYS A 331 -11.69 -7.61 -19.94
CA LYS A 331 -11.10 -8.91 -20.31
C LYS A 331 -10.35 -8.88 -21.64
N VAL A 332 -9.49 -7.87 -21.82
CA VAL A 332 -8.65 -7.68 -23.01
C VAL A 332 -7.17 -7.81 -22.69
N ASN A 333 -6.37 -8.11 -23.70
CA ASN A 333 -4.92 -8.18 -23.59
C ASN A 333 -4.32 -6.81 -23.98
N ILE A 334 -3.66 -6.14 -23.04
CA ILE A 334 -2.99 -4.87 -23.33
C ILE A 334 -1.50 -5.10 -23.56
N LYS A 335 -1.00 -4.71 -24.73
CA LYS A 335 0.42 -4.54 -25.01
C LYS A 335 0.81 -3.08 -24.78
N THR A 336 1.91 -2.85 -24.08
CA THR A 336 2.33 -1.51 -23.68
C THR A 336 3.67 -1.16 -24.30
N ASN A 337 3.77 0.00 -24.94
CA ASN A 337 5.01 0.54 -25.48
C ASN A 337 5.32 1.89 -24.83
N GLY A 338 6.29 1.93 -23.93
CA GLY A 338 6.65 3.12 -23.15
C GLY A 338 6.22 3.06 -21.68
N SER A 339 6.25 4.21 -20.98
CA SER A 339 6.00 4.31 -19.53
C SER A 339 5.14 5.53 -19.20
N GLY A 340 4.40 5.51 -18.08
CA GLY A 340 3.60 6.63 -17.58
C GLY A 340 2.15 6.66 -18.06
N TYR A 341 1.81 7.64 -18.90
CA TYR A 341 0.44 7.95 -19.31
C TYR A 341 0.24 7.68 -20.79
N VAL A 342 -0.91 7.14 -21.16
CA VAL A 342 -1.21 6.78 -22.55
C VAL A 342 -1.26 8.03 -23.42
N THR A 343 -0.55 7.98 -24.54
CA THR A 343 -0.58 9.01 -25.59
C THR A 343 -1.35 8.57 -26.83
N SER A 344 -1.43 7.26 -27.06
CA SER A 344 -2.12 6.70 -28.22
C SER A 344 -2.51 5.25 -27.97
N GLN A 345 -3.55 4.80 -28.65
CA GLN A 345 -4.07 3.44 -28.62
C GLN A 345 -4.31 2.96 -30.06
N THR A 346 -4.12 1.67 -30.31
CA THR A 346 -4.32 1.05 -31.62
C THR A 346 -5.80 0.89 -31.99
N LEU A 347 -6.65 0.51 -31.03
CA LEU A 347 -8.09 0.44 -31.23
C LEU A 347 -8.71 1.82 -30.97
N ALA A 348 -9.22 2.49 -32.00
CA ALA A 348 -9.76 3.84 -31.87
C ALA A 348 -10.93 3.93 -30.85
N PRO A 349 -11.05 5.04 -30.10
CA PRO A 349 -12.18 5.25 -29.20
C PRO A 349 -13.53 5.09 -29.91
N GLY A 350 -14.50 4.48 -29.22
CA GLY A 350 -15.84 4.23 -29.75
C GLY A 350 -15.98 2.98 -30.65
N LYS A 351 -14.90 2.23 -30.90
CA LYS A 351 -14.98 0.94 -31.61
C LYS A 351 -15.41 -0.20 -30.68
N PRO A 352 -16.15 -1.21 -31.16
CA PRO A 352 -16.52 -2.38 -30.36
C PRO A 352 -15.28 -3.15 -29.89
N ILE A 353 -15.31 -3.62 -28.64
CA ILE A 353 -14.26 -4.48 -28.06
C ILE A 353 -14.78 -5.91 -27.95
N ALA A 354 -13.99 -6.87 -28.41
CA ALA A 354 -14.22 -8.29 -28.17
C ALA A 354 -13.41 -8.79 -26.96
N GLU A 355 -13.96 -9.76 -26.22
CA GLU A 355 -13.23 -10.45 -25.16
C GLU A 355 -11.97 -11.12 -25.73
N GLY A 356 -10.84 -10.96 -25.05
CA GLY A 356 -9.53 -11.45 -25.50
C GLY A 356 -8.83 -10.62 -26.58
N ALA A 357 -9.45 -9.51 -27.05
CA ALA A 357 -8.83 -8.64 -28.05
C ALA A 357 -7.47 -8.11 -27.57
N GLU A 358 -6.53 -7.99 -28.50
CA GLU A 358 -5.21 -7.43 -28.24
C GLU A 358 -5.19 -5.94 -28.61
N ILE A 359 -4.88 -5.10 -27.63
CA ILE A 359 -4.84 -3.65 -27.79
C ILE A 359 -3.45 -3.17 -27.40
N GLU A 360 -2.74 -2.56 -28.33
CA GLU A 360 -1.48 -1.89 -28.05
C GLU A 360 -1.71 -0.42 -27.69
N VAL A 361 -1.07 0.02 -26.61
CA VAL A 361 -1.06 1.41 -26.12
C VAL A 361 0.37 1.93 -26.06
N SER A 362 0.57 3.17 -26.50
CA SER A 362 1.84 3.88 -26.35
C SER A 362 1.75 4.82 -25.15
N LEU A 363 2.78 4.83 -24.30
CA LEU A 363 2.81 5.64 -23.07
C LEU A 363 4.02 6.56 -23.02
N ARG A 364 3.84 7.75 -22.43
CA ARG A 364 4.92 8.69 -22.12
C ARG A 364 4.88 9.19 -20.66
N PRO A 365 6.04 9.43 -20.03
CA PRO A 365 6.09 9.98 -18.66
C PRO A 365 5.46 11.37 -18.58
N LEU A 366 4.85 11.70 -17.44
CA LEU A 366 4.25 13.03 -17.20
C LEU A 366 5.25 14.18 -17.41
N SER A 367 6.54 13.94 -17.11
CA SER A 367 7.62 14.91 -17.30
C SER A 367 7.86 15.30 -18.77
N VAL A 368 7.36 14.50 -19.72
CA VAL A 368 7.46 14.74 -21.17
C VAL A 368 6.15 15.30 -21.73
N LEU A 369 5.05 15.22 -20.97
CA LEU A 369 3.70 15.65 -21.38
C LEU A 369 3.33 17.05 -20.89
N SER A 370 4.09 17.63 -19.95
CA SER A 370 3.93 19.02 -19.52
C SER A 370 4.71 19.97 -20.45
N PRO A 371 4.07 20.94 -21.14
CA PRO A 371 4.76 21.92 -21.97
C PRO A 371 5.43 23.06 -21.18
N ASN A 372 5.57 22.94 -19.85
CA ASN A 372 6.24 23.95 -19.03
C ASN A 372 7.10 23.23 -17.98
N GLY A 373 8.37 23.04 -18.31
CA GLY A 373 9.41 22.94 -17.29
C GLY A 373 9.65 24.33 -16.71
N GLN A 374 9.61 24.46 -15.39
CA GLN A 374 10.48 25.37 -14.68
C GLN A 374 11.06 24.65 -13.47
N GLU A 375 12.33 24.96 -13.26
CA GLU A 375 13.37 24.30 -12.48
C GLU A 375 13.08 24.03 -11.01
#